data_AF-A0A494TKT3-F1
#
_entry.id   AF-A0A494TKT3-F1
#
_cell.length_a   1.000
_cell.length_b   1.000
_cell.length_c   1.000
_cell.angle_alpha   90.00
_cell.angle_beta   90.00
_cell.angle_gamma   90.00
#
_symmetry.space_group_name_H-M   'P 1'
#
loop_
_entity.id
_entity.type
_entity.pdbx_description
1 polymer ?
#
loop_
_entity_poly.entity_id
_entity_poly.type
_entity_poly.pdbx_seq_one_letter_code
_entity_poly.pdbx_strand_id
1 'polypeptide(L)'
;MPTPVVAGDHIHRTLGLFIGRGRKYQCSDIETGTGIPERTVSAWLASDPLERRAPKGWHLLTLCGFLGEVFTSKIIGLVGQGAHSLDPEANAPGVIIAQLIGGTAEFAIRGADHIYCNVDRGALEPVADQMIATLTPFSTKGR
;
A
#
# COMPACT_ATOMS: atom_id res chain seq x y z
N MET A 1 -21.98 -7.04 13.31
CA MET A 1 -21.68 -6.63 11.92
C MET A 1 -22.17 -5.20 11.72
N PRO A 2 -21.43 -4.36 10.97
CA PRO A 2 -21.89 -2.99 10.68
C PRO A 2 -23.20 -3.02 9.88
N THR A 3 -24.12 -2.11 10.20
CA THR A 3 -25.38 -1.96 9.45
C THR A 3 -25.12 -1.26 8.11
N PRO A 4 -26.01 -1.40 7.11
CA PRO A 4 -25.82 -0.75 5.80
C PRO A 4 -25.66 0.77 5.88
N VAL A 5 -26.33 1.43 6.85
CA VAL A 5 -26.22 2.86 7.10
C VAL A 5 -24.81 3.24 7.57
N VAL A 6 -24.27 2.49 8.55
CA VAL A 6 -22.91 2.70 9.07
C VAL A 6 -21.86 2.48 7.98
N ALA A 7 -22.07 1.50 7.10
CA ALA A 7 -21.19 1.27 5.96
C ALA A 7 -21.22 2.43 4.96
N GLY A 8 -22.39 2.96 4.63
CA GLY A 8 -22.55 4.12 3.75
C GLY A 8 -21.87 5.38 4.30
N ASP A 9 -22.05 5.68 5.58
CA ASP A 9 -21.43 6.84 6.24
C ASP A 9 -19.90 6.73 6.29
N HIS A 10 -19.39 5.53 6.52
CA HIS A 10 -17.95 5.28 6.52
C HIS A 10 -17.32 5.45 5.15
N ILE A 11 -17.98 4.96 4.10
CA ILE A 11 -17.54 5.17 2.71
C ILE A 11 -17.48 6.66 2.42
N HIS A 12 -18.54 7.41 2.74
CA HIS A 12 -18.58 8.86 2.55
C HIS A 12 -17.45 9.58 3.31
N ARG A 13 -17.27 9.27 4.59
CA ARG A 13 -16.19 9.86 5.40
C ARG A 13 -14.81 9.55 4.81
N THR A 14 -14.61 8.33 4.34
CA THR A 14 -13.34 7.92 3.73
C THR A 14 -13.09 8.65 2.42
N LEU A 15 -14.10 8.83 1.57
CA LEU A 15 -13.99 9.64 0.35
C LEU A 15 -13.56 11.07 0.68
N GLY A 16 -14.17 11.73 1.67
CA GLY A 16 -13.84 13.10 2.07
C GLY A 16 -12.46 13.29 2.72
N LEU A 17 -11.78 12.19 3.13
CA LEU A 17 -10.39 12.25 3.60
C LEU A 17 -9.40 12.39 2.44
N PHE A 18 -9.72 11.82 1.27
CA PHE A 18 -8.80 11.75 0.13
C PHE A 18 -9.17 12.73 -0.97
N ILE A 19 -10.46 13.00 -1.15
CA ILE A 19 -11.02 13.76 -2.26
C ILE A 19 -11.70 15.03 -1.72
N GLY A 20 -11.39 16.17 -2.32
CA GLY A 20 -12.05 17.45 -2.06
C GLY A 20 -11.07 18.60 -1.84
N ARG A 21 -11.62 19.78 -1.51
CA ARG A 21 -10.86 21.02 -1.38
C ARG A 21 -9.81 20.90 -0.26
N GLY A 22 -8.54 21.14 -0.61
CA GLY A 22 -7.41 21.02 0.33
C GLY A 22 -7.02 19.59 0.68
N ARG A 23 -7.52 18.58 -0.05
CA ARG A 23 -7.07 17.18 0.04
C ARG A 23 -6.06 16.86 -1.05
N LYS A 24 -5.51 15.64 -0.98
CA LYS A 24 -4.51 15.14 -1.94
C LYS A 24 -5.06 15.13 -3.38
N TYR A 25 -6.35 14.86 -3.56
CA TYR A 25 -7.01 14.85 -4.87
C TYR A 25 -8.23 15.78 -4.87
N GLN A 26 -8.40 16.55 -5.93
CA GLN A 26 -9.63 17.26 -6.27
C GLN A 26 -10.57 16.35 -7.07
N CYS A 27 -11.86 16.70 -7.15
CA CYS A 27 -12.82 15.92 -7.95
C CYS A 27 -12.42 15.87 -9.43
N SER A 28 -11.81 16.94 -9.97
CA SER A 28 -11.26 16.99 -11.33
C SER A 28 -10.09 16.03 -11.54
N ASP A 29 -9.26 15.80 -10.51
CA ASP A 29 -8.16 14.83 -10.57
C ASP A 29 -8.71 13.40 -10.67
N ILE A 30 -9.81 13.13 -9.97
CA ILE A 30 -10.50 11.84 -10.04
C ILE A 30 -11.08 11.61 -11.43
N GLU A 31 -11.73 12.61 -12.03
CA GLU A 31 -12.24 12.50 -13.39
C GLU A 31 -11.12 12.21 -14.39
N THR A 32 -10.02 12.94 -14.28
CA THR A 32 -8.85 12.75 -15.15
C THR A 32 -8.24 11.36 -14.98
N GLY A 33 -8.14 10.86 -13.75
CA GLY A 33 -7.48 9.60 -13.45
C GLY A 33 -8.35 8.35 -13.61
N THR A 34 -9.67 8.48 -13.54
CA THR A 34 -10.60 7.34 -13.50
C THR A 34 -11.69 7.37 -14.56
N GLY A 35 -11.90 8.51 -15.23
CA GLY A 35 -13.02 8.74 -16.15
C GLY A 35 -14.37 8.89 -15.46
N ILE A 36 -14.43 8.90 -14.12
CA ILE A 36 -15.68 9.13 -13.37
C ILE A 36 -15.97 10.64 -13.40
N PRO A 37 -17.11 11.10 -13.95
CA PRO A 37 -17.37 12.53 -14.10
C PRO A 37 -17.33 13.27 -12.76
N GLU A 38 -16.70 14.44 -12.71
CA GLU A 38 -16.53 15.26 -11.49
C GLU A 38 -17.85 15.48 -10.76
N ARG A 39 -18.93 15.79 -11.49
CA ARG A 39 -20.27 15.94 -10.93
C ARG A 39 -20.74 14.73 -10.09
N THR A 40 -20.33 13.54 -10.50
CA THR A 40 -20.69 12.28 -9.82
C THR A 40 -19.91 12.14 -8.53
N VAL A 41 -18.62 12.46 -8.56
CA VAL A 41 -17.73 12.43 -7.39
C VAL A 41 -18.19 13.48 -6.37
N SER A 42 -18.50 14.69 -6.82
CA SER A 42 -19.04 15.76 -5.97
C SER A 42 -20.36 15.37 -5.31
N ALA A 43 -21.24 14.64 -6.00
CA ALA A 43 -22.48 14.12 -5.41
C ALA A 43 -22.25 13.07 -4.31
N TRP A 44 -21.12 12.35 -4.32
CA TRP A 44 -20.76 11.42 -3.23
C TRP A 44 -20.21 12.15 -2.00
N LEU A 45 -19.61 13.32 -2.21
CA LEU A 45 -19.02 14.17 -1.17
C LEU A 45 -20.01 15.22 -0.63
N ALA A 46 -21.26 15.21 -1.10
CA ALA A 46 -22.26 16.15 -0.65
C ALA A 46 -22.47 16.07 0.87
N SER A 47 -22.40 17.24 1.52
CA SER A 47 -22.56 17.37 2.97
C SER A 47 -24.01 17.13 3.39
N ASP A 48 -24.97 17.56 2.56
CA ASP A 48 -26.40 17.31 2.77
C ASP A 48 -26.74 15.82 2.53
N PRO A 49 -27.28 15.10 3.53
CA PRO A 49 -27.73 13.72 3.35
C PRO A 49 -28.75 13.51 2.22
N LEU A 50 -29.56 14.52 1.88
CA LEU A 50 -30.57 14.42 0.82
C LEU A 50 -29.96 14.47 -0.58
N GLU A 51 -28.84 15.19 -0.73
CA GLU A 51 -28.12 15.29 -2.00
C GLU A 51 -27.05 14.20 -2.15
N ARG A 52 -26.64 13.58 -1.03
CA ARG A 52 -25.62 12.53 -1.00
C ARG A 52 -26.06 11.30 -1.78
N ARG A 53 -25.26 10.95 -2.78
CA ARG A 53 -25.43 9.73 -3.56
C ARG A 53 -24.45 8.64 -3.10
N ALA A 54 -24.90 7.39 -3.16
CA ALA A 54 -24.02 6.25 -2.91
C ALA A 54 -23.19 5.93 -4.18
N PRO A 55 -21.87 5.69 -4.06
CA PRO A 55 -21.07 5.18 -5.16
C PRO A 55 -21.55 3.80 -5.61
N LYS A 56 -21.48 3.53 -6.92
CA LYS A 56 -21.66 2.17 -7.45
C LYS A 56 -20.44 1.32 -7.09
N GLY A 57 -20.65 0.01 -6.91
CA GLY A 57 -19.57 -0.94 -6.57
C GLY A 57 -18.38 -0.88 -7.54
N TRP A 58 -18.65 -0.82 -8.84
CA TRP A 58 -17.60 -0.65 -9.86
C TRP A 58 -16.76 0.61 -9.64
N HIS A 59 -17.39 1.76 -9.37
CA HIS A 59 -16.66 3.01 -9.13
C HIS A 59 -15.79 2.94 -7.87
N LEU A 60 -16.24 2.27 -6.81
CA LEU A 60 -15.42 2.05 -5.62
C LEU A 60 -14.18 1.22 -5.94
N LEU A 61 -14.32 0.16 -6.73
CA LEU A 61 -13.19 -0.65 -7.17
C LEU A 61 -12.21 0.16 -8.04
N THR A 62 -12.72 1.01 -8.95
CA THR A 62 -11.89 1.93 -9.73
C THR A 62 -11.12 2.90 -8.83
N LEU A 63 -11.78 3.49 -7.83
CA LEU A 63 -11.13 4.38 -6.86
C LEU A 63 -10.09 3.65 -6.01
N CYS A 64 -10.33 2.38 -5.65
CA CYS A 64 -9.33 1.56 -4.96
C CYS A 64 -8.04 1.41 -5.78
N GLY A 65 -8.16 1.13 -7.08
CA GLY A 65 -7.00 1.07 -7.98
C GLY A 65 -6.28 2.40 -8.13
N PHE A 66 -7.02 3.50 -8.24
CA PHE A 66 -6.45 4.83 -8.47
C PHE A 66 -5.82 5.46 -7.21
N LEU A 67 -6.49 5.36 -6.06
CA LEU A 67 -6.05 5.99 -4.80
C LEU A 67 -5.10 5.10 -3.99
N GLY A 68 -5.03 3.81 -4.31
CA GLY A 68 -4.08 2.85 -3.75
C GLY A 68 -4.47 2.24 -2.40
N GLU A 69 -3.55 1.43 -1.86
CA GLU A 69 -3.77 0.53 -0.73
C GLU A 69 -4.28 1.21 0.55
N VAL A 70 -3.84 2.46 0.82
CA VAL A 70 -4.22 3.19 2.03
C VAL A 70 -5.69 3.56 2.01
N PHE A 71 -6.18 3.99 0.83
CA PHE A 71 -7.60 4.27 0.64
C PHE A 71 -8.41 2.97 0.70
N THR A 72 -7.97 1.94 -0.03
CA THR A 72 -8.66 0.64 -0.08
C THR A 72 -8.79 0.02 1.30
N SER A 73 -7.70 -0.02 2.09
CA SER A 73 -7.69 -0.52 3.47
C SER A 73 -8.68 0.22 4.36
N LYS A 74 -8.81 1.54 4.21
CA LYS A 74 -9.80 2.30 4.99
C LYS A 74 -11.21 1.89 4.63
N ILE A 75 -11.54 1.68 3.36
CA ILE A 75 -12.88 1.25 2.93
C ILE A 75 -13.21 -0.15 3.45
N ILE A 76 -12.33 -1.13 3.23
CA ILE A 76 -12.60 -2.53 3.57
C ILE A 76 -12.32 -2.88 5.05
N GLY A 77 -11.67 -1.97 5.79
CA GLY A 77 -11.39 -2.12 7.22
C GLY A 77 -12.63 -2.35 8.09
N LEU A 78 -13.80 -1.85 7.68
CA LEU A 78 -15.06 -2.09 8.39
C LEU A 78 -15.46 -3.57 8.49
N VAL A 79 -15.05 -4.37 7.52
CA VAL A 79 -15.32 -5.82 7.49
C VAL A 79 -14.13 -6.63 7.98
N GLY A 80 -13.17 -5.98 8.65
CA GLY A 80 -11.97 -6.61 9.20
C GLY A 80 -10.93 -7.00 8.15
N GLN A 81 -11.00 -6.41 6.96
CA GLN A 81 -10.07 -6.68 5.87
C GLN A 81 -9.05 -5.53 5.71
N GLY A 82 -7.90 -5.83 5.13
CA GLY A 82 -6.85 -4.86 4.80
C GLY A 82 -6.36 -5.08 3.37
N ALA A 83 -5.91 -4.00 2.73
CA ALA A 83 -5.31 -4.05 1.40
C ALA A 83 -3.81 -3.81 1.52
N HIS A 84 -3.05 -4.61 0.78
CA HIS A 84 -1.60 -4.50 0.68
C HIS A 84 -1.21 -4.58 -0.79
N SER A 85 -0.17 -3.85 -1.17
CA SER A 85 0.42 -4.00 -2.50
C SER A 85 0.89 -5.42 -2.72
N LEU A 86 0.55 -5.98 -3.89
CA LEU A 86 1.08 -7.27 -4.35
C LEU A 86 2.49 -7.12 -4.95
N ASP A 87 2.85 -5.89 -5.33
CA ASP A 87 4.18 -5.54 -5.82
C ASP A 87 4.70 -4.37 -4.99
N PRO A 88 5.13 -4.63 -3.74
CA PRO A 88 5.65 -3.60 -2.86
C PRO A 88 6.96 -3.02 -3.42
N GLU A 89 7.19 -1.72 -3.23
CA GLU A 89 8.45 -1.08 -3.62
C GLU A 89 9.65 -1.80 -2.97
N ALA A 90 10.80 -1.82 -3.65
CA ALA A 90 11.99 -2.55 -3.18
C ALA A 90 12.49 -2.08 -1.80
N ASN A 91 12.22 -0.82 -1.44
CA ASN A 91 12.53 -0.19 -0.15
C ASN A 91 11.37 -0.28 0.86
N ALA A 92 10.29 -0.99 0.56
CA ALA A 92 9.22 -1.20 1.51
C ALA A 92 9.75 -1.99 2.72
N PRO A 93 9.38 -1.63 3.96
CA PRO A 93 9.94 -2.28 5.16
C PRO A 93 9.82 -3.80 5.18
N GLY A 94 8.69 -4.33 4.69
CA GLY A 94 8.47 -5.78 4.59
C GLY A 94 9.42 -6.46 3.60
N VAL A 95 9.71 -5.82 2.47
CA VAL A 95 10.66 -6.33 1.46
C VAL A 95 12.08 -6.32 2.01
N ILE A 96 12.48 -5.23 2.66
CA ILE A 96 13.80 -5.11 3.30
C ILE A 96 14.00 -6.23 4.33
N ILE A 97 13.04 -6.41 5.24
CA ILE A 97 13.12 -7.44 6.27
C ILE A 97 13.18 -8.83 5.64
N ALA A 98 12.34 -9.10 4.64
CA ALA A 98 12.34 -10.40 3.95
C ALA A 98 13.69 -10.69 3.27
N GLN A 99 14.29 -9.71 2.60
CA GLN A 99 15.62 -9.85 2.00
C GLN A 99 16.71 -10.13 3.04
N LEU A 100 16.68 -9.43 4.18
CA LEU A 100 17.64 -9.64 5.26
C LEU A 100 17.51 -11.02 5.90
N ILE A 101 16.29 -11.48 6.15
CA ILE A 101 16.03 -12.81 6.69
C ILE A 101 16.48 -13.87 5.69
N GLY A 102 16.17 -13.70 4.39
CA GLY A 102 16.60 -14.62 3.33
C GLY A 102 18.13 -14.74 3.27
N GLY A 103 18.84 -13.61 3.26
CA GLY A 103 20.31 -13.62 3.26
C GLY A 103 20.88 -14.24 4.54
N THR A 104 20.34 -13.90 5.71
CA THR A 104 20.76 -14.49 7.00
C THR A 104 20.53 -16.00 7.03
N ALA A 105 19.43 -16.48 6.44
CA ALA A 105 19.14 -17.90 6.33
C ALA A 105 20.18 -18.63 5.48
N GLU A 106 20.64 -18.03 4.37
CA GLU A 106 21.72 -18.60 3.55
C GLU A 106 23.03 -18.71 4.31
N PHE A 107 23.39 -17.69 5.10
CA PHE A 107 24.56 -17.75 5.99
C PHE A 107 24.44 -18.87 7.03
N ALA A 108 23.24 -19.08 7.58
CA ALA A 108 22.98 -20.12 8.55
C ALA A 108 23.02 -21.53 7.93
N ILE A 109 22.45 -21.71 6.73
CA ILE A 109 22.43 -22.99 6.01
C ILE A 109 23.86 -23.40 5.65
N ARG A 110 24.65 -22.48 5.09
CA ARG A 110 26.01 -22.76 4.63
C ARG A 110 27.04 -22.81 5.76
N GLY A 111 26.76 -22.13 6.87
CA GLY A 111 27.60 -22.18 8.07
C GLY A 111 27.19 -23.27 9.06
N ALA A 112 26.25 -24.15 8.72
CA ALA A 112 25.71 -25.16 9.63
C ALA A 112 26.78 -26.18 10.08
N ASP A 113 27.80 -26.41 9.26
CA ASP A 113 28.95 -27.26 9.57
C ASP A 113 30.08 -26.53 10.32
N HIS A 114 29.85 -25.26 10.67
CA HIS A 114 30.81 -24.34 11.30
C HIS A 114 32.06 -24.03 10.47
N ILE A 115 32.08 -24.34 9.17
CA ILE A 115 33.25 -24.13 8.29
C ILE A 115 32.82 -23.45 6.98
N TYR A 116 33.13 -22.17 6.82
CA TYR A 116 32.95 -21.50 5.53
C TYR A 116 34.10 -21.83 4.57
N CYS A 117 33.88 -22.78 3.66
CA CYS A 117 34.86 -23.11 2.63
C CYS A 117 34.87 -22.07 1.49
N ASN A 118 35.84 -22.16 0.57
CA ASN A 118 35.93 -21.21 -0.55
C ASN A 118 34.69 -21.22 -1.47
N VAL A 119 34.02 -22.37 -1.58
CA VAL A 119 32.77 -22.49 -2.34
C VAL A 119 31.64 -21.74 -1.65
N ASP A 120 31.52 -21.85 -0.32
CA ASP A 120 30.51 -21.11 0.44
C ASP A 120 30.76 -19.62 0.42
N ARG A 121 32.03 -19.19 0.54
CA ARG A 121 32.39 -17.78 0.42
C ARG A 121 31.98 -17.21 -0.93
N GLY A 122 32.32 -17.87 -2.04
CA GLY A 122 31.91 -17.41 -3.36
C GLY A 122 30.40 -17.38 -3.57
N ALA A 123 29.65 -18.26 -2.91
CA ALA A 123 28.19 -18.25 -2.95
C ALA A 123 27.56 -17.18 -2.03
N LEU A 124 28.21 -16.85 -0.91
CA LEU A 124 27.74 -15.87 0.07
C LEU A 124 28.12 -14.43 -0.27
N GLU A 125 29.19 -14.21 -1.04
CA GLU A 125 29.63 -12.89 -1.53
C GLU A 125 28.47 -12.09 -2.17
N PRO A 126 27.77 -12.59 -3.21
CA PRO A 126 26.66 -11.85 -3.82
C PRO A 126 25.48 -11.62 -2.86
N VAL A 127 25.25 -12.54 -1.92
CA VAL A 127 24.21 -12.40 -0.88
C VAL A 127 24.56 -11.29 0.09
N ALA A 128 25.83 -11.24 0.54
CA ALA A 128 26.35 -10.21 1.41
C ALA A 128 26.28 -8.83 0.75
N ASP A 129 26.71 -8.73 -0.51
CA ASP A 129 26.64 -7.50 -1.30
C ASP A 129 25.21 -6.99 -1.43
N GLN A 130 24.26 -7.88 -1.70
CA GLN A 130 22.84 -7.54 -1.77
C GLN A 130 22.31 -7.04 -0.42
N MET A 131 22.62 -7.73 0.69
CA MET A 131 22.22 -7.29 2.03
C MET A 131 22.79 -5.92 2.40
N ILE A 132 24.07 -5.67 2.06
CA ILE A 132 24.72 -4.38 2.27
C ILE A 132 24.04 -3.30 1.42
N ALA A 133 23.78 -3.57 0.14
CA ALA A 133 23.11 -2.63 -0.75
C ALA A 133 21.71 -2.25 -0.23
N THR A 134 20.93 -3.23 0.24
CA THR A 134 19.59 -3.00 0.83
C THR A 134 19.65 -2.11 2.08
N LEU A 135 20.70 -2.24 2.91
CA LEU A 135 20.83 -1.48 4.16
C LEU A 135 21.53 -0.12 3.99
N THR A 136 22.33 0.05 2.94
CA THR A 136 23.14 1.26 2.72
C THR A 136 22.33 2.56 2.79
N PRO A 137 21.13 2.67 2.18
CA PRO A 137 20.29 3.87 2.29
C PRO A 137 19.86 4.25 3.71
N PHE A 138 19.88 3.30 4.65
CA PHE A 138 19.51 3.51 6.05
C PHE A 138 20.72 3.76 6.96
N SER A 139 21.94 3.65 6.42
CA SER A 139 23.19 3.87 7.14
C SER A 139 23.58 5.35 7.12
N THR A 140 24.29 5.81 8.16
CA THR A 140 24.92 7.14 8.19
C THR A 140 25.95 7.34 7.08
N LYS A 141 26.45 6.25 6.47
CA LYS A 141 27.36 6.28 5.31
C LYS A 141 26.64 6.41 3.96
N GLY A 142 25.31 6.30 3.94
CA GLY A 142 24.49 6.42 2.72
C GLY A 142 23.72 7.74 2.60
N ARG A 143 23.97 8.71 3.50
CA ARG A 143 23.41 10.08 3.46
C ARG A 143 24.40 11.09 2.91
#